data_AF-A0A9W8IZ83-F1
#
_entry.id   AF-A0A9W8IZ83-F1
#
_cell.length_a   1.000
_cell.length_b   1.000
_cell.length_c   1.000
_cell.angle_alpha   90.00
_cell.angle_beta   90.00
_cell.angle_gamma   90.00
#
_symmetry.space_group_name_H-M   'P 1'
#
loop_
_entity.id
_entity.type
_entity.pdbx_description
1 polymer ?
#
loop_
_entity_poly.entity_id
_entity_poly.type
_entity_poly.pdbx_seq_one_letter_code
_entity_poly.pdbx_strand_id
1 'polypeptide(L)'
;MEQGLVLFGGPFIIVVDGLDECEDKQGVVDFIDHTLEFFKRHPSIPLRFFIASRVEEHIRSRLDNDGVVFGDLNSHSADNDIEMFLQASFQEAAVKDRVIKSYVRANGEWPTKPDMNKLIRHIKGSFVLASTIFKFIVKPATDEDPSTPMDRLPLAFETNGLDGLYAQTLARSQHLPHFHNIISTIALVEKPFPIVGIAALLGIEAFKVVQRDTMSYIPS
;
A
#
# COMPACT_ATOMS: atom_id res chain seq x y z
N MET A 1 33.08 -32.77 -15.63
CA MET A 1 32.51 -32.46 -16.94
C MET A 1 30.99 -32.45 -16.80
N GLU A 2 30.43 -31.27 -17.04
CA GLU A 2 29.06 -30.94 -17.47
C GLU A 2 27.88 -31.71 -16.85
N GLN A 3 27.21 -31.08 -15.88
CA GLN A 3 25.77 -31.21 -15.76
C GLN A 3 25.15 -30.14 -16.66
N GLY A 4 24.53 -30.59 -17.76
CA GLY A 4 23.90 -29.75 -18.75
C GLY A 4 22.83 -28.86 -18.14
N LEU A 5 22.98 -27.56 -18.35
CA LEU A 5 21.89 -26.60 -18.14
C LEU A 5 20.72 -27.04 -19.01
N VAL A 6 19.58 -27.32 -18.40
CA VAL A 6 18.33 -27.52 -19.12
C VAL A 6 18.04 -26.22 -19.87
N LEU A 7 18.25 -26.23 -21.19
CA LEU A 7 17.86 -25.15 -22.09
C LEU A 7 16.34 -25.09 -22.09
N PHE A 8 15.79 -24.27 -21.21
CA PHE A 8 14.41 -23.89 -21.32
C PHE A 8 14.23 -23.09 -22.64
N GLY A 9 13.54 -23.67 -23.61
CA GLY A 9 13.37 -23.12 -24.96
C GLY A 9 12.40 -21.94 -25.08
N GLY A 10 12.15 -21.19 -24.01
CA GLY A 10 11.17 -20.11 -23.97
C GLY A 10 11.71 -18.85 -23.27
N PRO A 11 11.06 -17.68 -23.46
CA PRO A 11 11.44 -16.46 -22.77
C PRO A 11 11.19 -16.54 -21.27
N PHE A 12 12.16 -16.11 -20.47
CA PHE A 12 12.09 -15.94 -19.03
C PHE A 12 11.91 -14.48 -18.68
N ILE A 13 11.05 -14.20 -17.71
CA ILE A 13 10.89 -12.87 -17.14
C ILE A 13 11.11 -12.97 -15.63
N ILE A 14 12.03 -12.16 -15.12
CA ILE A 14 12.21 -11.94 -13.69
C ILE A 14 11.53 -10.62 -13.34
N VAL A 15 10.61 -10.67 -12.37
CA VAL A 15 9.91 -9.50 -11.86
C VAL A 15 10.52 -9.12 -10.52
N VAL A 16 10.96 -7.87 -10.39
CA VAL A 16 11.45 -7.28 -9.16
C VAL A 16 10.52 -6.13 -8.80
N ASP A 17 9.84 -6.22 -7.66
CA ASP A 17 8.87 -5.22 -7.20
C ASP A 17 9.37 -4.57 -5.91
N GLY A 18 9.36 -3.24 -5.86
CA GLY A 18 9.82 -2.44 -4.72
C GLY A 18 11.35 -2.44 -4.55
N LEU A 19 12.13 -2.31 -5.64
CA LEU A 19 13.60 -2.30 -5.56
C LEU A 19 14.14 -1.17 -4.65
N ASP A 20 13.44 -0.04 -4.57
CA ASP A 20 13.78 1.10 -3.72
C ASP A 20 13.60 0.85 -2.21
N GLU A 21 12.85 -0.19 -1.81
CA GLU A 21 12.63 -0.54 -0.40
C GLU A 21 13.83 -1.28 0.22
N CYS A 22 14.89 -1.54 -0.57
CA CYS A 22 16.13 -2.14 -0.09
C CYS A 22 16.97 -1.13 0.70
N GLU A 23 17.32 -1.49 1.95
CA GLU A 23 18.14 -0.63 2.81
C GLU A 23 19.57 -0.42 2.26
N ASP A 24 20.13 -1.43 1.61
CA ASP A 24 21.46 -1.38 0.99
C ASP A 24 21.40 -0.75 -0.41
N LYS A 25 21.56 0.57 -0.45
CA LYS A 25 21.60 1.33 -1.70
C LYS A 25 22.77 0.93 -2.60
N GLN A 26 23.91 0.53 -2.05
CA GLN A 26 25.05 0.10 -2.85
C GLN A 26 24.78 -1.27 -3.48
N GLY A 27 24.18 -2.18 -2.71
CA GLY A 27 23.72 -3.47 -3.23
C GLY A 27 22.71 -3.34 -4.38
N VAL A 28 21.78 -2.37 -4.30
CA VAL A 28 20.85 -2.06 -5.41
C VAL A 28 21.60 -1.59 -6.66
N VAL A 29 22.57 -0.68 -6.50
CA VAL A 29 23.40 -0.19 -7.61
C VAL A 29 24.20 -1.33 -8.25
N ASP A 30 24.87 -2.14 -7.42
CA ASP A 30 25.67 -3.27 -7.88
C ASP A 30 24.79 -4.29 -8.60
N PHE A 31 23.58 -4.56 -8.11
CA PHE A 31 22.61 -5.42 -8.76
C PHE A 31 22.25 -4.91 -10.17
N ILE A 32 21.92 -3.62 -10.30
CA ILE A 32 21.59 -3.00 -11.59
C ILE A 32 22.79 -3.08 -12.55
N ASP A 33 23.98 -2.69 -12.09
CA ASP A 33 25.20 -2.68 -12.91
C ASP A 33 25.56 -4.08 -13.42
N HIS A 34 25.53 -5.10 -12.55
CA HIS A 34 25.78 -6.48 -12.94
C HIS A 34 24.71 -7.02 -13.91
N THR A 35 23.45 -6.65 -13.71
CA THR A 35 22.36 -7.04 -14.63
C THR A 35 22.58 -6.45 -16.02
N LEU A 36 22.92 -5.17 -16.11
CA LEU A 36 23.22 -4.50 -17.37
C LEU A 36 24.45 -5.10 -18.06
N GLU A 37 25.52 -5.38 -17.30
CA GLU A 37 26.72 -6.02 -17.83
C GLU A 37 26.43 -7.43 -18.37
N PHE A 38 25.63 -8.21 -17.65
CA PHE A 38 25.20 -9.54 -18.09
C PHE A 38 24.50 -9.50 -19.45
N PHE A 39 23.55 -8.57 -19.65
CA PHE A 39 22.86 -8.43 -20.94
C PHE A 39 23.76 -7.91 -22.06
N LYS A 40 24.76 -7.07 -21.75
CA LYS A 40 25.78 -6.67 -22.74
C LYS A 40 26.61 -7.86 -23.20
N ARG A 41 26.97 -8.78 -22.30
CA ARG A 41 27.73 -10.00 -22.61
C ARG A 41 26.89 -11.07 -23.31
N HIS A 42 25.58 -11.10 -23.05
CA HIS A 42 24.65 -12.12 -23.55
C HIS A 42 23.40 -11.51 -24.22
N PRO A 43 23.54 -10.77 -25.34
CA PRO A 43 22.42 -10.02 -25.93
C PRO A 43 21.30 -10.88 -26.50
N SER A 44 21.57 -12.16 -26.81
CA SER A 44 20.59 -13.10 -27.36
C SER A 44 19.95 -14.01 -26.30
N ILE A 45 20.23 -13.79 -25.01
CA ILE A 45 19.65 -14.62 -23.97
C ILE A 45 18.12 -14.41 -23.93
N PRO A 46 17.32 -15.49 -23.83
CA PRO A 46 15.87 -15.37 -23.71
C PRO A 46 15.46 -14.98 -22.27
N LEU A 47 16.11 -14.00 -21.65
CA LEU A 47 15.81 -13.52 -20.31
C LEU A 47 15.48 -12.02 -20.34
N ARG A 48 14.49 -11.59 -19.56
CA ARG A 48 14.11 -10.18 -19.37
C ARG A 48 13.91 -9.88 -17.89
N PHE A 49 14.23 -8.65 -17.49
CA PHE A 49 13.87 -8.13 -16.18
C PHE A 49 12.73 -7.11 -16.34
N PHE A 50 11.77 -7.17 -15.44
CA PHE A 50 10.78 -6.12 -15.22
C PHE A 50 10.94 -5.62 -13.79
N ILE A 51 11.37 -4.37 -13.63
CA ILE A 51 11.65 -3.76 -12.34
C ILE A 51 10.60 -2.68 -12.09
N ALA A 52 9.82 -2.84 -11.02
CA ALA A 52 8.95 -1.81 -10.47
C ALA A 52 9.64 -1.20 -9.23
N SER A 53 9.79 0.13 -9.24
CA SER A 53 10.52 0.87 -8.22
C SER A 53 10.09 2.33 -8.22
N ARG A 54 10.19 3.02 -7.09
CA ARG A 54 10.11 4.48 -7.06
C ARG A 54 11.36 5.09 -7.70
N VAL A 55 11.21 6.30 -8.23
CA VAL A 55 12.26 7.01 -8.98
C VAL A 55 13.25 7.65 -8.01
N GLU A 56 14.02 6.84 -7.29
CA GLU A 56 15.18 7.34 -6.56
C GLU A 56 16.34 7.62 -7.53
N GLU A 57 17.05 8.73 -7.31
CA GLU A 57 18.13 9.19 -8.21
C GLU A 57 19.22 8.14 -8.42
N HIS A 58 19.55 7.37 -7.37
CA HIS A 58 20.58 6.32 -7.42
C HIS A 58 20.19 5.13 -8.32
N ILE A 59 18.88 4.90 -8.53
CA ILE A 59 18.34 3.89 -9.45
C ILE A 59 18.21 4.48 -10.85
N ARG A 60 17.61 5.67 -10.95
CA ARG A 60 17.36 6.36 -12.23
C ARG A 60 18.65 6.60 -13.02
N SER A 61 19.69 7.12 -12.36
CA SER A 61 20.98 7.44 -12.99
C SER A 61 21.68 6.24 -13.64
N ARG A 62 21.39 5.01 -13.20
CA ARG A 62 21.96 3.78 -13.77
C ARG A 62 21.11 3.19 -14.89
N LEU A 63 19.80 3.38 -14.82
CA LEU A 63 18.84 2.87 -15.80
C LEU A 63 18.64 3.80 -17.01
N ASP A 64 19.21 5.01 -16.99
CA ASP A 64 19.23 5.94 -18.13
C ASP A 64 20.26 5.50 -19.19
N ASN A 65 19.97 4.38 -19.87
CA ASN A 65 20.78 3.84 -20.94
C ASN A 65 19.92 3.17 -22.02
N ASP A 66 20.45 3.06 -23.25
CA ASP A 66 19.75 2.53 -24.42
C ASP A 66 19.26 1.07 -24.29
N GLY A 67 19.75 0.33 -23.28
CA GLY A 67 19.37 -1.06 -23.02
C GLY A 67 18.14 -1.21 -22.13
N VAL A 68 17.59 -0.12 -21.58
CA VAL A 68 16.47 -0.13 -20.64
C VAL A 68 15.28 0.63 -21.23
N VAL A 69 14.12 -0.01 -21.20
CA VAL A 69 12.85 0.67 -21.50
C VAL A 69 12.27 1.19 -20.20
N PHE A 70 12.28 2.51 -20.03
CA PHE A 70 11.74 3.17 -18.84
C PHE A 70 10.27 3.57 -19.06
N GLY A 71 9.41 3.25 -18.09
CA GLY A 71 8.02 3.69 -18.07
C GLY A 71 7.74 4.53 -16.82
N ASP A 72 7.43 5.82 -17.00
CA ASP A 72 7.04 6.69 -15.88
C ASP A 72 5.53 6.58 -15.61
N LEU A 73 5.17 5.87 -14.55
CA LEU A 73 3.78 5.74 -14.12
C LEU A 73 3.20 7.06 -13.58
N ASN A 74 4.02 8.02 -13.14
CA ASN A 74 3.52 9.32 -12.68
C ASN A 74 2.96 10.19 -13.81
N SER A 75 3.33 9.88 -15.07
CA SER A 75 2.77 10.56 -16.24
C SER A 75 1.31 10.18 -16.52
N HIS A 76 0.79 9.15 -15.84
CA HIS A 76 -0.59 8.70 -15.96
C HIS A 76 -1.37 9.10 -14.70
N SER A 77 -2.51 9.78 -14.88
CA SER A 77 -3.38 10.09 -13.75
C SER A 77 -4.09 8.83 -13.27
N ALA A 78 -3.83 8.44 -12.02
CA ALA A 78 -4.54 7.36 -11.35
C ALA A 78 -6.00 7.75 -10.99
N ASP A 79 -6.40 9.01 -11.15
CA ASP A 79 -7.71 9.49 -10.72
C ASP A 79 -8.86 8.79 -11.44
N ASN A 80 -8.71 8.47 -12.73
CA ASN A 80 -9.73 7.74 -13.49
C ASN A 80 -9.89 6.30 -12.99
N ASP A 81 -8.78 5.61 -12.71
CA ASP A 81 -8.82 4.23 -12.21
C ASP A 81 -9.36 4.20 -10.77
N ILE A 82 -9.05 5.22 -9.96
CA ILE A 82 -9.59 5.40 -8.61
C ILE A 82 -11.09 5.70 -8.65
N GLU A 83 -11.54 6.55 -9.58
CA GLU A 83 -12.97 6.80 -9.79
C GLU A 83 -13.68 5.50 -10.12
N MET A 84 -13.17 4.71 -11.06
CA MET A 84 -13.74 3.42 -11.44
C MET A 84 -13.79 2.45 -10.25
N PHE A 85 -12.69 2.37 -9.47
CA PHE A 85 -12.62 1.57 -8.26
C PHE A 85 -13.68 1.97 -7.23
N LEU A 86 -13.80 3.27 -6.92
CA LEU A 86 -14.75 3.78 -5.93
C LEU A 86 -16.19 3.56 -6.40
N GLN A 87 -16.49 3.85 -7.67
CA GLN A 87 -17.82 3.63 -8.25
C GLN A 87 -18.25 2.16 -8.10
N ALA A 88 -17.40 1.22 -8.53
CA ALA A 88 -17.69 -0.21 -8.41
C ALA A 88 -17.86 -0.64 -6.95
N SER A 89 -16.99 -0.15 -6.06
CA SER A 89 -17.00 -0.50 -4.63
C SER A 89 -18.25 0.01 -3.90
N PHE A 90 -18.67 1.25 -4.16
CA PHE A 90 -19.89 1.81 -3.58
C PHE A 90 -21.16 1.18 -4.16
N GLN A 91 -21.17 0.84 -5.45
CA GLN A 91 -22.27 0.09 -6.05
C GLN A 91 -22.43 -1.29 -5.39
N GLU A 92 -21.33 -2.01 -5.19
CA GLU A 92 -21.33 -3.30 -4.50
C GLU A 92 -21.83 -3.16 -3.05
N ALA A 93 -21.37 -2.13 -2.34
CA ALA A 93 -21.82 -1.84 -0.98
C ALA A 93 -23.33 -1.54 -0.94
N ALA A 94 -23.86 -0.77 -1.90
CA ALA A 94 -25.29 -0.45 -1.99
C ALA A 94 -26.17 -1.69 -2.26
N VAL A 95 -25.62 -2.73 -2.90
CA VAL A 95 -26.34 -4.00 -3.10
C VAL A 95 -26.41 -4.82 -1.81
N LYS A 96 -25.32 -4.84 -1.03
CA LYS A 96 -25.13 -5.70 0.14
C LYS A 96 -25.64 -5.10 1.45
N ASP A 97 -25.45 -3.80 1.66
CA ASP A 97 -25.75 -3.10 2.90
C ASP A 97 -27.20 -2.57 2.91
N ARG A 98 -27.99 -2.97 3.91
CA ARG A 98 -29.41 -2.59 4.02
C ARG A 98 -29.59 -1.09 4.30
N VAL A 99 -28.69 -0.46 5.05
CA VAL A 99 -28.73 0.97 5.38
C VAL A 99 -28.46 1.78 4.12
N ILE A 100 -27.39 1.45 3.39
CA ILE A 100 -27.05 2.11 2.13
C ILE A 100 -28.19 1.95 1.12
N LYS A 101 -28.70 0.73 0.96
CA LYS A 101 -29.81 0.42 0.06
C LYS A 101 -31.09 1.19 0.40
N SER A 102 -31.41 1.32 1.69
CA SER A 102 -32.58 2.08 2.14
C SER A 102 -32.41 3.58 1.85
N TYR A 103 -31.22 4.12 2.11
CA TYR A 103 -30.91 5.52 1.83
C TYR A 103 -31.01 5.83 0.34
N VAL A 104 -30.43 4.98 -0.52
CA VAL A 104 -30.47 5.12 -1.98
C VAL A 104 -31.92 5.09 -2.51
N ARG A 105 -32.78 4.22 -1.97
CA ARG A 105 -34.20 4.19 -2.34
C ARG A 105 -34.95 5.48 -2.00
N ALA A 106 -34.58 6.14 -0.90
CA ALA A 106 -35.25 7.35 -0.44
C ALA A 106 -34.68 8.64 -1.06
N ASN A 107 -33.38 8.69 -1.32
CA ASN A 107 -32.64 9.90 -1.68
C ASN A 107 -32.03 9.87 -3.09
N GLY A 108 -32.09 8.73 -3.79
CA GLY A 108 -31.47 8.55 -5.10
C GLY A 108 -30.04 8.03 -5.00
N GLU A 109 -29.11 8.67 -5.69
CA GLU A 109 -27.72 8.20 -5.77
C GLU A 109 -26.93 8.44 -4.47
N TRP A 110 -26.12 7.46 -4.08
CA TRP A 110 -25.14 7.62 -3.00
C TRP A 110 -23.88 6.77 -3.24
N PRO A 111 -22.67 7.32 -3.05
CA PRO A 111 -22.38 8.74 -2.84
C PRO A 111 -22.82 9.59 -4.04
N THR A 112 -23.13 10.86 -3.84
CA THR A 112 -23.54 11.73 -4.95
C THR A 112 -22.32 12.03 -5.85
N LYS A 113 -22.56 12.38 -7.11
CA LYS A 113 -21.46 12.79 -8.02
C LYS A 113 -20.56 13.91 -7.44
N PRO A 114 -21.08 14.96 -6.76
CA PRO A 114 -20.25 15.92 -6.04
C PRO A 114 -19.38 15.30 -4.93
N ASP A 115 -19.92 14.36 -4.14
CA ASP A 115 -19.16 13.67 -3.10
C ASP A 115 -18.05 12.80 -3.70
N MET A 116 -18.34 12.09 -4.80
CA MET A 116 -17.36 11.30 -5.55
C MET A 116 -16.21 12.17 -6.06
N ASN A 117 -16.52 13.30 -6.69
CA ASN A 117 -15.50 14.24 -7.15
C ASN A 117 -14.64 14.77 -5.99
N LYS A 118 -15.28 15.02 -4.83
CA LYS A 118 -14.57 15.46 -3.62
C LYS A 118 -13.66 14.36 -3.08
N LEU A 119 -14.09 13.09 -3.09
CA LEU A 119 -13.27 11.94 -2.70
C LEU A 119 -12.05 11.79 -3.61
N ILE A 120 -12.24 11.81 -4.94
CA ILE A 120 -11.15 11.64 -5.91
C ILE A 120 -10.08 12.73 -5.70
N ARG A 121 -10.50 13.99 -5.63
CA ARG A 121 -9.58 15.11 -5.38
C ARG A 121 -8.86 14.99 -4.03
N HIS A 122 -9.52 14.43 -3.02
CA HIS A 122 -8.94 14.23 -1.69
C HIS A 122 -7.91 13.08 -1.67
N ILE A 123 -8.14 12.03 -2.46
CA ILE A 123 -7.32 10.83 -2.52
C ILE A 123 -5.96 11.06 -3.22
N LYS A 124 -5.88 12.05 -4.12
CA LYS A 124 -4.64 12.46 -4.81
C LYS A 124 -3.87 11.28 -5.43
N GLY A 125 -4.55 10.44 -6.19
CA GLY A 125 -3.92 9.30 -6.88
C GLY A 125 -3.52 8.10 -6.01
N SER A 126 -3.78 8.10 -4.70
CA SER A 126 -3.37 6.99 -3.82
C SER A 126 -4.44 5.91 -3.68
N PHE A 127 -4.24 4.76 -4.33
CA PHE A 127 -5.13 3.58 -4.16
C PHE A 127 -5.21 3.07 -2.73
N VAL A 128 -4.12 3.16 -1.97
CA VAL A 128 -4.11 2.79 -0.54
C VAL A 128 -5.05 3.70 0.24
N LEU A 129 -4.98 5.01 0.00
CA LEU A 129 -5.88 5.98 0.63
C LEU A 129 -7.33 5.76 0.17
N ALA A 130 -7.56 5.54 -1.13
CA ALA A 130 -8.89 5.24 -1.70
C ALA A 130 -9.53 4.03 -1.02
N SER A 131 -8.82 2.90 -0.98
CA SER A 131 -9.29 1.65 -0.36
C SER A 131 -9.58 1.85 1.12
N THR A 132 -8.75 2.63 1.80
CA THR A 132 -8.88 2.82 3.24
C THR A 132 -10.04 3.75 3.58
N ILE A 133 -10.22 4.86 2.85
CA ILE A 133 -11.38 5.75 2.99
C ILE A 133 -12.67 4.98 2.70
N PHE A 134 -12.71 4.19 1.61
CA PHE A 134 -13.86 3.37 1.30
C PHE A 134 -14.22 2.43 2.46
N LYS A 135 -13.25 1.67 2.97
CA LYS A 135 -13.42 0.75 4.12
C LYS A 135 -13.88 1.47 5.39
N PHE A 136 -13.38 2.69 5.63
CA PHE A 136 -13.83 3.51 6.76
C PHE A 136 -15.30 3.90 6.61
N ILE A 137 -15.71 4.35 5.42
CA ILE A 137 -17.08 4.79 5.15
C ILE A 137 -18.06 3.62 5.30
N VAL A 138 -17.81 2.50 4.61
CA VAL A 138 -18.76 1.35 4.58
C VAL A 138 -18.62 0.40 5.77
N LYS A 139 -17.84 0.78 6.80
CA LYS A 139 -17.68 -0.01 8.01
C LYS A 139 -19.05 -0.28 8.65
N PRO A 140 -19.36 -1.54 9.03
CA PRO A 140 -20.58 -1.83 9.78
C PRO A 140 -20.61 -1.07 11.11
N ALA A 141 -21.80 -0.61 11.50
CA ALA A 141 -22.02 -0.01 12.82
C ALA A 141 -21.76 -1.04 13.94
N THR A 142 -21.20 -0.57 15.04
CA THR A 142 -20.95 -1.36 16.26
C THR A 142 -21.48 -0.60 17.48
N ASP A 143 -21.55 -1.24 18.64
CA ASP A 143 -22.00 -0.58 19.88
C ASP A 143 -21.09 0.62 20.24
N GLU A 144 -19.81 0.53 19.92
CA GLU A 144 -18.81 1.60 20.12
C GLU A 144 -18.89 2.73 19.07
N ASP A 145 -19.39 2.43 17.87
CA ASP A 145 -19.42 3.32 16.71
C ASP A 145 -20.71 3.09 15.92
N PRO A 146 -21.84 3.68 16.37
CA PRO A 146 -23.16 3.46 15.78
C PRO A 146 -23.36 4.23 14.46
N SER A 147 -22.35 4.96 13.99
CA SER A 147 -22.45 5.78 12.79
C SER A 147 -22.77 4.95 11.54
N THR A 148 -23.55 5.54 10.64
CA THR A 148 -23.84 4.98 9.32
C THR A 148 -22.77 5.39 8.30
N PRO A 149 -22.72 4.77 7.12
CA PRO A 149 -21.86 5.24 6.04
C PRO A 149 -22.12 6.70 5.65
N MET A 150 -23.35 7.19 5.83
CA MET A 150 -23.77 8.55 5.50
C MET A 150 -23.21 9.55 6.51
N ASP A 151 -23.09 9.15 7.78
CA ASP A 151 -22.44 9.96 8.82
C ASP A 151 -20.92 10.00 8.64
N ARG A 152 -20.32 8.90 8.14
CA ARG A 152 -18.87 8.79 7.95
C ARG A 152 -18.35 9.44 6.67
N LEU A 153 -19.17 9.51 5.61
CA LEU A 153 -18.76 10.11 4.33
C LEU A 153 -18.29 11.57 4.49
N PRO A 154 -19.00 12.47 5.21
CA PRO A 154 -18.51 13.82 5.49
C PRO A 154 -17.16 13.84 6.24
N LEU A 155 -16.99 12.92 7.21
CA LEU A 155 -15.77 12.83 8.03
C LEU A 155 -14.56 12.39 7.21
N ALA A 156 -14.76 11.64 6.13
CA ALA A 156 -13.68 11.27 5.21
C ALA A 156 -13.03 12.49 4.53
N PHE A 157 -13.70 13.65 4.54
CA PHE A 157 -13.21 14.89 3.95
C PHE A 157 -12.50 15.84 4.94
N GLU A 158 -12.62 15.62 6.25
CA GLU A 158 -12.04 16.54 7.23
C GLU A 158 -10.52 16.34 7.34
N THR A 159 -9.83 17.40 6.90
CA THR A 159 -8.43 17.83 7.16
C THR A 159 -7.28 16.84 7.04
N ASN A 160 -7.53 15.61 6.56
CA ASN A 160 -6.62 14.74 5.79
C ASN A 160 -7.27 13.38 5.49
N GLY A 161 -8.44 13.03 6.04
CA GLY A 161 -9.02 11.68 5.96
C GLY A 161 -8.17 10.60 6.67
N LEU A 162 -6.88 10.86 6.83
CA LEU A 162 -5.88 10.12 7.56
C LEU A 162 -5.95 10.37 9.06
N ASP A 163 -6.27 11.55 9.57
CA ASP A 163 -6.23 11.78 11.03
C ASP A 163 -7.35 11.03 11.75
N GLY A 164 -8.58 11.09 11.24
CA GLY A 164 -9.69 10.28 11.76
C GLY A 164 -9.41 8.78 11.59
N LEU A 165 -8.81 8.39 10.47
CA LEU A 165 -8.39 7.02 10.21
C LEU A 165 -7.26 6.54 11.12
N TYR A 166 -6.22 7.35 11.33
CA TYR A 166 -5.09 7.08 12.21
C TYR A 166 -5.57 7.05 13.64
N ALA A 167 -6.38 8.01 14.07
CA ALA A 167 -7.01 7.98 15.38
C ALA A 167 -7.80 6.69 15.59
N GLN A 168 -8.60 6.26 14.61
CA GLN A 168 -9.36 5.01 14.73
C GLN A 168 -8.46 3.76 14.67
N THR A 169 -7.44 3.74 13.81
CA THR A 169 -6.48 2.62 13.70
C THR A 169 -5.64 2.48 14.96
N LEU A 170 -5.17 3.60 15.49
CA LEU A 170 -4.44 3.69 16.75
C LEU A 170 -5.34 3.28 17.91
N ALA A 171 -6.58 3.80 18.00
CA ALA A 171 -7.55 3.42 19.03
C ALA A 171 -7.82 1.90 19.05
N ARG A 172 -8.01 1.29 17.87
CA ARG A 172 -8.18 -0.17 17.73
C ARG A 172 -6.94 -0.99 18.08
N SER A 173 -5.78 -0.35 18.19
CA SER A 173 -4.51 -1.01 18.46
C SER A 173 -4.01 -0.71 19.88
N GLN A 174 -4.72 0.13 20.65
CA GLN A 174 -4.35 0.52 22.01
C GLN A 174 -4.29 -0.67 22.97
N HIS A 175 -5.05 -1.75 22.70
CA HIS A 175 -5.04 -2.96 23.50
C HIS A 175 -3.80 -3.83 23.27
N LEU A 176 -3.02 -3.58 22.22
CA LEU A 176 -1.84 -4.38 21.91
C LEU A 176 -0.72 -4.17 22.94
N PRO A 177 -0.02 -5.24 23.36
CA PRO A 177 1.13 -5.11 24.24
C PRO A 177 2.17 -4.13 23.68
N HIS A 178 2.72 -3.28 24.54
CA HIS A 178 3.74 -2.29 24.21
C HIS A 178 3.32 -1.20 23.20
N PHE A 179 2.05 -1.12 22.79
CA PHE A 179 1.56 -0.16 21.79
C PHE A 179 2.00 1.27 22.06
N HIS A 180 1.70 1.80 23.25
CA HIS A 180 2.04 3.18 23.60
C HIS A 180 3.55 3.44 23.55
N ASN A 181 4.37 2.48 23.98
CA ASN A 181 5.82 2.61 23.97
C ASN A 181 6.38 2.57 22.54
N ILE A 182 5.86 1.69 21.69
CA ILE A 182 6.24 1.59 20.27
C ILE A 182 5.86 2.85 19.52
N ILE A 183 4.59 3.29 19.61
CA ILE A 183 4.11 4.50 18.92
C ILE A 183 4.84 5.75 19.40
N SER A 184 5.06 5.89 20.72
CA SER A 184 5.81 7.03 21.26
C SER A 184 7.25 7.03 20.78
N THR A 185 7.89 5.85 20.70
CA THR A 185 9.25 5.74 20.17
C THR A 185 9.29 6.17 18.71
N ILE A 186 8.40 5.64 17.87
CA ILE A 186 8.30 6.01 16.45
C ILE A 186 8.04 7.52 16.28
N ALA A 187 7.19 8.11 17.11
CA ALA A 187 6.86 9.53 17.03
C ALA A 187 7.99 10.46 17.48
N LEU A 188 8.89 9.99 18.36
CA LEU A 188 9.96 10.80 18.94
C LEU A 188 11.31 10.62 18.25
N VAL A 189 11.51 9.53 17.51
CA VAL A 189 12.78 9.33 16.79
C VAL A 189 12.88 10.26 15.59
N GLU A 190 14.01 10.96 15.49
CA GLU A 190 14.28 11.90 14.39
C GLU A 190 14.46 11.20 13.03
N LYS A 191 14.84 9.92 13.04
CA LYS A 191 14.99 9.07 11.86
C LYS A 191 14.29 7.72 12.07
N PRO A 192 13.74 7.10 11.00
CA PRO A 192 13.16 5.77 11.10
C PRO A 192 14.19 4.77 11.63
N PHE A 193 13.81 3.99 12.64
CA PHE A 193 14.62 2.88 13.15
C PHE A 193 14.17 1.57 12.53
N PRO A 194 15.09 0.63 12.24
CA PRO A 194 14.70 -0.73 11.94
C PRO A 194 14.00 -1.36 13.14
N ILE A 195 13.15 -2.36 12.91
CA ILE A 195 12.37 -3.06 13.96
C ILE A 195 13.25 -3.50 15.13
N VAL A 196 14.44 -4.05 14.83
CA VAL A 196 15.41 -4.49 15.85
C VAL A 196 15.93 -3.32 16.68
N GLY A 197 16.09 -2.15 16.06
CA GLY A 197 16.48 -0.92 16.76
C GLY A 197 15.40 -0.42 17.71
N ILE A 198 14.13 -0.44 17.28
CA ILE A 198 12.99 -0.12 18.16
C ILE A 198 12.91 -1.10 19.33
N ALA A 199 13.06 -2.39 19.06
CA ALA A 199 13.05 -3.44 20.09
C ALA A 199 14.16 -3.26 21.12
N ALA A 200 15.38 -2.94 20.67
CA ALA A 200 16.52 -2.66 21.52
C ALA A 200 16.29 -1.40 22.39
N LEU A 201 15.74 -0.33 21.83
CA LEU A 201 15.39 0.89 22.58
C LEU A 201 14.36 0.63 23.67
N LEU A 202 13.39 -0.26 23.39
CA LEU A 202 12.31 -0.59 24.30
C LEU A 202 12.64 -1.74 25.28
N GLY A 203 13.81 -2.38 25.13
CA GLY A 203 14.19 -3.54 25.93
C GLY A 203 13.27 -4.74 25.74
N ILE A 204 12.66 -4.89 24.55
CA ILE A 204 11.77 -6.00 24.22
C ILE A 204 12.35 -6.84 23.09
N GLU A 205 11.83 -8.06 22.92
CA GLU A 205 12.23 -8.93 21.82
C GLU A 205 11.64 -8.41 20.50
N ALA A 206 12.40 -8.48 19.40
CA ALA A 206 12.00 -7.90 18.11
C ALA A 206 10.65 -8.43 17.59
N PHE A 207 10.32 -9.70 17.85
CA PHE A 207 9.02 -10.24 17.44
C PHE A 207 7.83 -9.57 18.16
N LYS A 208 8.04 -8.99 19.36
CA LYS A 208 7.01 -8.23 20.09
C LYS A 208 6.71 -6.87 19.47
N VAL A 209 7.62 -6.36 18.63
CA VAL A 209 7.38 -5.13 17.84
C VAL A 209 6.54 -5.45 16.58
N VAL A 210 6.66 -6.66 16.04
CA VAL A 210 5.99 -7.08 14.79
C VAL A 210 4.71 -7.86 15.05
N GLN A 211 4.39 -8.16 16.31
CA GLN A 211 3.29 -9.04 16.68
C GLN A 211 1.97 -8.50 16.13
N ARG A 212 1.45 -9.19 15.11
CA ARG A 212 0.05 -9.08 14.69
C ARG A 212 -0.74 -10.03 15.58
N ASP A 213 -1.86 -9.57 16.11
CA ASP A 213 -2.82 -10.46 16.78
C ASP A 213 -3.14 -11.63 15.84
N THR A 214 -2.55 -12.79 16.13
CA THR A 214 -3.08 -14.06 15.66
C THR A 214 -4.26 -14.30 16.58
N MET A 215 -5.43 -13.90 16.10
CA MET A 215 -6.70 -14.24 16.73
C MET A 215 -6.85 -15.77 16.64
N SER A 216 -6.30 -16.46 17.63
CA SER A 216 -6.41 -17.90 17.81
C SER A 216 -6.34 -18.23 19.29
N TYR A 217 -7.49 -18.20 19.98
CA TYR A 217 -8.01 -19.32 20.77
C TYR A 217 -9.37 -18.95 21.37
N ILE A 218 -10.46 -19.52 20.84
CA ILE A 218 -11.66 -19.78 21.64
C ILE A 218 -11.63 -21.30 21.89
N PRO A 219 -11.31 -21.77 23.11
CA PRO A 219 -11.74 -23.09 23.50
C PRO A 219 -13.21 -23.01 23.93
N SER A 220 -13.98 -23.96 23.38
CA SER A 220 -15.36 -24.31 23.71
C SER A 220 -15.63 -24.44 25.20
#